data_AF-A0A932TMJ0-F1
#
_entry.id   AF-A0A932TMJ0-F1
#
_cell.length_a   1.000
_cell.length_b   1.000
_cell.length_c   1.000
_cell.angle_alpha   90.00
_cell.angle_beta   90.00
_cell.angle_gamma   90.00
#
_symmetry.space_group_name_H-M   'P 1'
#
loop_
_entity.id
_entity.type
_entity.pdbx_description
1 polymer ?
#
loop_
_entity_poly.entity_id
_entity_poly.type
_entity_poly.pdbx_seq_one_letter_code
_entity_poly.pdbx_strand_id
1 'polypeptide(L)'
;MEPRPILWLLPFSVTERTLPTGSAVARRAPDALARLIARTGKVDARWAALMLPIEEGEAFAVLLGTADDVDHREHLAFLGGEYLFYGQVDLHQEDVWLDGRLFSASHKEILIYPGFQGSAAEFLAWLPVLAFDHLLAAMGVSLSSAEQQRIRTGLTLDWPAFCAYCDVLDILSPGPSPPDWQRRALDAIHRALERDPEFEEAALLGLEVAERAWAESGLERAWEIVEALAARAGDLAPVAAYRARLLARLGRHTEARREAARADILKQRRLPPMRDDGCW
;
A
#
# COMPACT_ATOMS: atom_id res chain seq x y z
N MET A 1 5.67 18.87 17.87
CA MET A 1 5.43 17.47 17.46
C MET A 1 6.78 16.81 17.44
N GLU A 2 6.96 15.75 18.20
CA GLU A 2 8.16 14.91 18.08
C GLU A 2 8.20 14.28 16.68
N PRO A 3 9.39 14.13 16.07
CA PRO A 3 9.52 13.43 14.79
C PRO A 3 9.05 11.98 14.96
N ARG A 4 8.30 11.48 13.98
CA ARG A 4 7.84 10.09 13.98
C ARG A 4 8.97 9.17 13.55
N PRO A 5 9.05 7.95 14.11
CA PRO A 5 10.02 6.96 13.64
C PRO A 5 9.80 6.68 12.16
N ILE A 6 10.90 6.60 11.41
CA ILE A 6 10.87 6.28 9.98
C ILE A 6 11.14 4.79 9.80
N LEU A 7 10.17 4.09 9.21
CA LEU A 7 10.28 2.68 8.81
C LEU A 7 10.39 2.60 7.29
N TRP A 8 11.50 2.07 6.80
CA TRP A 8 11.67 1.78 5.37
C TRP A 8 11.32 0.33 5.07
N LEU A 9 10.50 0.13 4.05
CA LEU A 9 10.13 -1.17 3.52
C LEU A 9 10.75 -1.32 2.14
N LEU A 10 11.65 -2.30 1.99
CA LEU A 10 12.31 -2.59 0.72
C LEU A 10 11.55 -3.68 -0.05
N PRO A 11 11.61 -3.68 -1.39
CA PRO A 11 11.23 -4.81 -2.22
C PRO A 11 11.82 -6.12 -1.67
N PHE A 12 11.05 -7.21 -1.74
CA PHE A 12 11.62 -8.51 -1.44
C PHE A 12 12.51 -8.98 -2.59
N SER A 13 13.61 -9.65 -2.27
CA SER A 13 14.34 -10.41 -3.28
C SER A 13 13.48 -11.56 -3.78
N VAL A 14 13.62 -11.84 -5.07
CA VAL A 14 12.85 -12.89 -5.75
C VAL A 14 13.82 -13.94 -6.28
N THR A 15 13.49 -15.23 -6.13
CA THR A 15 14.36 -16.34 -6.58
C THR A 15 14.12 -16.68 -8.06
N GLU A 16 15.06 -17.34 -8.73
CA GLU A 16 14.94 -17.78 -10.15
C GLU A 16 13.64 -18.57 -10.46
N ARG A 17 13.01 -19.16 -9.44
CA ARG A 17 11.76 -19.91 -9.55
C ARG A 17 10.51 -19.05 -9.84
N THR A 18 10.61 -17.72 -9.79
CA THR A 18 9.47 -16.77 -9.75
C THR A 18 9.20 -15.95 -11.02
N LEU A 19 10.04 -16.10 -12.05
CA LEU A 19 10.14 -15.18 -13.20
C LEU A 19 8.86 -14.96 -14.06
N PRO A 20 7.84 -15.84 -14.16
CA PRO A 20 6.69 -15.57 -15.03
C PRO A 20 5.57 -14.69 -14.44
N THR A 21 5.34 -14.68 -13.11
CA THR A 21 4.14 -14.07 -12.50
C THR A 21 4.35 -13.35 -11.16
N GLY A 22 5.49 -13.55 -10.48
CA GLY A 22 5.71 -13.05 -9.12
C GLY A 22 6.35 -11.66 -9.00
N SER A 23 6.76 -11.05 -10.11
CA SER A 23 7.67 -9.90 -10.03
C SER A 23 7.01 -8.63 -9.48
N ALA A 24 5.77 -8.32 -9.86
CA ALA A 24 5.08 -7.12 -9.39
C ALA A 24 4.69 -7.23 -7.91
N VAL A 25 4.11 -8.36 -7.48
CA VAL A 25 3.71 -8.54 -6.08
C VAL A 25 4.92 -8.55 -5.15
N ALA A 26 6.02 -9.23 -5.51
CA ALA A 26 7.24 -9.21 -4.71
C ALA A 26 7.83 -7.81 -4.53
N ARG A 27 7.79 -6.98 -5.59
CA ARG A 27 8.24 -5.57 -5.53
C ARG A 27 7.31 -4.68 -4.72
N ARG A 28 6.00 -4.96 -4.72
CA ARG A 28 4.94 -4.02 -4.30
C ARG A 28 4.18 -4.40 -3.05
N ALA A 29 4.24 -5.64 -2.58
CA ALA A 29 3.69 -6.01 -1.28
C ALA A 29 4.31 -5.19 -0.12
N PRO A 30 5.63 -4.86 -0.13
CA PRO A 30 6.20 -3.93 0.84
C PRO A 30 5.62 -2.50 0.75
N ASP A 31 5.28 -2.01 -0.44
CA ASP A 31 4.62 -0.70 -0.64
C ASP A 31 3.18 -0.73 -0.09
N ALA A 32 2.44 -1.78 -0.40
CA ALA A 32 1.11 -2.02 0.18
C ALA A 32 1.15 -2.04 1.72
N LEU A 33 2.15 -2.73 2.29
CA LEU A 33 2.37 -2.78 3.74
C LEU A 33 2.74 -1.40 4.31
N ALA A 34 3.61 -0.65 3.63
CA ALA A 34 3.99 0.71 4.01
C ALA A 34 2.76 1.62 4.09
N ARG A 35 1.88 1.55 3.08
CA ARG A 35 0.64 2.31 3.01
C ARG A 35 -0.30 1.95 4.16
N LEU A 36 -0.50 0.66 4.44
CA LEU A 36 -1.29 0.21 5.60
C LEU A 36 -0.76 0.79 6.92
N ILE A 37 0.55 0.71 7.16
CA ILE A 37 1.19 1.21 8.38
C ILE A 37 1.07 2.73 8.47
N ALA A 38 1.33 3.45 7.39
CA ALA A 38 1.28 4.91 7.32
C ALA A 38 -0.12 5.47 7.64
N ARG A 39 -1.19 4.72 7.35
CA ARG A 39 -2.58 5.12 7.69
C ARG A 39 -2.85 5.27 9.18
N THR A 40 -2.05 4.64 10.03
CA THR A 40 -2.14 4.86 11.48
C THR A 40 -1.66 6.25 11.88
N GLY A 41 -0.83 6.89 11.05
CA GLY A 41 -0.14 8.12 11.37
C GLY A 41 0.88 7.98 12.50
N LYS A 42 1.14 6.77 13.01
CA LYS A 42 2.03 6.53 14.15
C LYS A 42 3.50 6.42 13.73
N VAL A 43 3.75 5.70 12.64
CA VAL A 43 5.06 5.54 12.01
C VAL A 43 5.05 6.24 10.65
N ASP A 44 6.15 6.89 10.28
CA ASP A 44 6.38 7.32 8.91
C ASP A 44 6.92 6.14 8.11
N ALA A 45 6.00 5.27 7.67
CA ALA A 45 6.32 4.09 6.88
C ALA A 45 6.46 4.47 5.41
N ARG A 46 7.60 4.10 4.82
CA ARG A 46 7.98 4.48 3.46
C ARG A 46 8.45 3.26 2.69
N TRP A 47 8.19 3.27 1.40
CA TRP A 47 8.74 2.29 0.47
C TRP A 47 9.89 2.92 -0.32
N ALA A 48 10.95 2.15 -0.55
CA ALA A 48 12.07 2.56 -1.39
C ALA A 48 12.36 1.51 -2.46
N ALA A 49 12.40 1.94 -3.73
CA ALA A 49 12.92 1.10 -4.81
C ALA A 49 14.43 0.92 -4.60
N LEU A 50 14.84 -0.21 -4.01
CA LEU A 50 16.26 -0.51 -3.95
C LEU A 50 16.73 -1.02 -5.31
N MET A 51 17.59 -0.24 -5.97
CA MET A 51 18.39 -0.71 -7.10
C MET A 51 19.81 -0.95 -6.57
N LEU A 52 20.19 -2.22 -6.42
CA LEU A 52 21.59 -2.53 -6.18
C LEU A 52 22.31 -2.59 -7.54
N PRO A 53 23.44 -1.88 -7.71
CA PRO A 53 24.24 -2.00 -8.91
C PRO A 53 24.80 -3.43 -8.97
N ILE A 54 24.37 -4.19 -9.96
CA ILE A 54 24.99 -5.48 -10.31
C ILE A 54 26.04 -5.17 -11.38
N GLU A 55 27.24 -5.72 -11.21
CA GLU A 55 28.29 -5.56 -12.22
C GLU A 55 27.81 -6.08 -13.59
N GLU A 56 27.87 -5.16 -14.57
CA GLU A 56 27.56 -5.23 -16.00
C GLU A 56 26.74 -6.40 -16.56
N GLY A 57 25.52 -6.09 -17.03
CA GLY A 57 24.99 -6.71 -18.24
C GLY A 57 23.51 -7.08 -18.29
N GLU A 58 22.79 -7.18 -17.16
CA GLU A 58 21.44 -7.77 -17.18
C GLU A 58 20.41 -6.99 -16.36
N ALA A 59 19.17 -7.06 -16.84
CA ALA A 59 18.01 -6.30 -16.39
C ALA A 59 17.68 -6.50 -14.90
N PHE A 60 17.09 -5.46 -14.29
CA PHE A 60 16.38 -5.44 -12.99
C PHE A 60 16.40 -6.74 -12.18
N ALA A 61 17.53 -7.08 -11.55
CA ALA A 61 17.53 -8.07 -10.49
C ALA A 61 17.52 -7.31 -9.15
N VAL A 62 16.39 -7.38 -8.46
CA VAL A 62 16.30 -7.08 -7.02
C VAL A 62 17.00 -8.23 -6.31
N LEU A 63 18.33 -8.27 -6.41
CA LEU A 63 19.18 -9.17 -5.65
C LEU A 63 19.57 -8.44 -4.37
N LEU A 64 18.58 -8.25 -3.49
CA LEU A 64 18.88 -8.06 -2.08
C LEU A 64 19.52 -9.37 -1.59
N GLY A 65 20.75 -9.26 -1.11
CA GLY A 65 21.53 -10.34 -0.54
C GLY A 65 20.72 -11.19 0.44
N THR A 66 21.21 -12.40 0.68
CA THR A 66 20.62 -13.29 1.69
C THR A 66 20.34 -12.50 2.97
N ALA A 67 19.11 -12.57 3.45
CA ALA A 67 18.75 -12.61 4.86
C ALA A 67 19.69 -11.96 5.91
N ASP A 68 20.89 -12.50 6.06
CA ASP A 68 21.81 -12.25 7.16
C ASP A 68 22.90 -11.20 6.84
N ASP A 69 22.66 -10.30 5.87
CA ASP A 69 23.68 -9.37 5.36
C ASP A 69 23.98 -8.15 6.27
N VAL A 70 25.24 -7.71 6.28
CA VAL A 70 25.77 -6.53 6.98
C VAL A 70 25.31 -5.22 6.30
N ASP A 71 25.02 -5.28 5.00
CA ASP A 71 24.66 -4.14 4.13
C ASP A 71 23.45 -3.33 4.62
N HIS A 72 22.56 -3.94 5.40
CA HIS A 72 21.35 -3.30 5.94
C HIS A 72 21.64 -2.08 6.83
N ARG A 73 22.77 -2.10 7.56
CA ARG A 73 23.18 -0.96 8.41
C ARG A 73 23.57 0.25 7.58
N GLU A 74 24.31 0.02 6.51
CA GLU A 74 24.74 1.08 5.58
C GLU A 74 23.53 1.64 4.84
N HIS A 75 22.56 0.78 4.53
CA HIS A 75 21.33 1.20 3.86
C HIS A 75 20.47 2.15 4.71
N LEU A 76 20.32 1.88 6.01
CA LEU A 76 19.65 2.83 6.90
C LEU A 76 20.40 4.15 7.01
N ALA A 77 21.74 4.13 7.03
CA ALA A 77 22.54 5.36 7.02
C ALA A 77 22.31 6.18 5.74
N PHE A 78 22.13 5.52 4.60
CA PHE A 78 21.80 6.16 3.33
C PHE A 78 20.38 6.73 3.30
N LEU A 79 19.38 5.96 3.74
CA LEU A 79 17.97 6.36 3.72
C LEU A 79 17.55 7.28 4.88
N GLY A 80 18.35 7.37 5.94
CA GLY A 80 18.08 8.17 7.14
C GLY A 80 16.89 7.67 7.97
N GLY A 81 16.66 6.35 8.02
CA GLY A 81 15.57 5.73 8.79
C GLY A 81 16.00 5.11 10.12
N GLU A 82 15.02 4.79 10.96
CA GLU A 82 15.23 4.12 12.25
C GLU A 82 15.03 2.59 12.15
N TYR A 83 14.15 2.18 11.25
CA TYR A 83 13.79 0.78 11.03
C TYR A 83 13.86 0.42 9.54
N LEU A 84 14.31 -0.79 9.24
CA LEU A 84 14.39 -1.33 7.88
C LEU A 84 13.73 -2.71 7.83
N PHE A 85 12.71 -2.87 7.00
CA PHE A 85 12.11 -4.15 6.70
C PHE A 85 12.53 -4.62 5.29
N TYR A 86 13.06 -5.83 5.23
CA TYR A 86 13.56 -6.45 4.00
C TYR A 86 13.42 -7.98 4.09
N GLY A 87 13.60 -8.69 3.00
CA GLY A 87 13.47 -10.15 2.99
C GLY A 87 13.46 -10.77 1.61
N GLN A 88 13.09 -12.04 1.58
CA GLN A 88 12.94 -12.84 0.38
C GLN A 88 11.49 -13.33 0.27
N VAL A 89 10.98 -13.39 -0.96
CA VAL A 89 9.67 -13.97 -1.23
C VAL A 89 9.76 -14.93 -2.42
N ASP A 90 9.10 -16.08 -2.29
CA ASP A 90 8.84 -17.02 -3.37
C ASP A 90 7.34 -17.05 -3.65
N LEU A 91 6.98 -16.92 -4.92
CA LEU A 91 5.61 -16.80 -5.39
C LEU A 91 5.36 -17.86 -6.45
N HIS A 92 4.67 -18.92 -6.05
CA HIS A 92 4.15 -19.95 -6.93
C HIS A 92 2.62 -19.84 -7.03
N GLN A 93 2.04 -20.41 -8.09
CA GLN A 93 0.62 -20.24 -8.40
C GLN A 93 -0.32 -20.67 -7.25
N GLU A 94 0.13 -21.58 -6.38
CA GLU A 94 -0.65 -22.10 -5.26
C GLU A 94 -0.08 -21.73 -3.88
N ASP A 95 1.20 -21.35 -3.80
CA ASP A 95 1.92 -21.12 -2.55
C ASP A 95 2.73 -19.82 -2.58
N VAL A 96 2.66 -19.09 -1.47
CA VAL A 96 3.49 -17.94 -1.14
C VAL A 96 4.37 -18.32 0.02
N TRP A 97 5.68 -18.10 -0.14
CA TRP A 97 6.65 -18.22 0.93
C TRP A 97 7.36 -16.88 1.13
N LEU A 98 7.51 -16.44 2.37
CA LEU A 98 8.20 -15.21 2.70
C LEU A 98 9.08 -15.43 3.93
N ASP A 99 10.30 -14.88 3.86
CA ASP A 99 11.22 -14.76 4.97
C ASP A 99 11.72 -13.31 5.07
N GLY A 100 11.24 -12.59 6.09
CA GLY A 100 11.49 -11.17 6.29
C GLY A 100 12.19 -10.86 7.61
N ARG A 101 12.76 -9.65 7.70
CA ARG A 101 13.53 -9.15 8.84
C ARG A 101 13.23 -7.67 9.06
N LEU A 102 12.86 -7.31 10.28
CA LEU A 102 12.77 -5.92 10.71
C LEU A 102 13.98 -5.56 11.56
N PHE A 103 14.90 -4.78 10.99
CA PHE A 103 16.10 -4.31 11.66
C PHE A 103 15.88 -2.96 12.34
N SER A 104 16.46 -2.76 13.53
CA SER A 104 16.47 -1.49 14.26
C SER A 104 17.87 -0.89 14.32
N ALA A 105 18.04 0.34 13.83
CA ALA A 105 19.33 1.04 13.87
C ALA A 105 19.79 1.35 15.30
N SER A 106 18.87 1.74 16.18
CA SER A 106 19.18 2.12 17.57
C SER A 106 19.70 0.93 18.39
N HIS A 107 19.09 -0.24 18.22
CA HIS A 107 19.46 -1.46 18.93
C HIS A 107 20.53 -2.29 18.20
N LYS A 108 20.75 -2.01 16.91
CA LYS A 108 21.66 -2.74 16.01
C LYS A 108 21.36 -4.24 15.90
N GLU A 109 20.08 -4.60 16.03
CA GLU A 109 19.58 -5.97 16.01
C GLU A 109 18.31 -6.11 15.18
N ILE A 110 17.93 -7.35 14.89
CA ILE A 110 16.66 -7.67 14.25
C ILE A 110 15.61 -7.85 15.34
N LEU A 111 14.52 -7.09 15.24
CA LEU A 111 13.43 -7.07 16.21
C LEU A 111 12.41 -8.17 15.98
N ILE A 112 12.07 -8.43 14.71
CA ILE A 112 11.17 -9.51 14.29
C ILE A 112 11.70 -10.22 13.05
N TYR A 113 11.46 -11.53 13.00
CA TYR A 113 11.76 -12.42 11.87
C TYR A 113 10.46 -13.03 11.33
N PRO A 114 9.62 -12.23 10.65
CA PRO A 114 8.37 -12.73 10.10
C PRO A 114 8.62 -13.77 9.00
N GLY A 115 8.06 -14.96 9.20
CA GLY A 115 8.02 -16.03 8.22
C GLY A 115 6.58 -16.36 7.84
N PHE A 116 6.35 -16.60 6.55
CA PHE A 116 5.05 -17.03 6.04
C PHE A 116 5.22 -18.19 5.05
N GLN A 117 4.33 -19.16 5.13
CA GLN A 117 4.14 -20.18 4.11
C GLN A 117 2.66 -20.55 4.04
N GLY A 118 2.06 -20.45 2.87
CA GLY A 118 0.66 -20.80 2.67
C GLY A 118 0.12 -20.27 1.34
N SER A 119 -1.19 -20.33 1.17
CA SER A 119 -1.85 -19.87 -0.04
C SER A 119 -1.83 -18.34 -0.20
N ALA A 120 -2.09 -17.87 -1.42
CA ALA A 120 -2.24 -16.45 -1.72
C ALA A 120 -3.30 -15.74 -0.84
N ALA A 121 -4.43 -16.40 -0.57
CA ALA A 121 -5.48 -15.81 0.29
C ALA A 121 -5.03 -15.71 1.75
N GLU A 122 -4.33 -16.73 2.26
CA GLU A 122 -3.74 -16.71 3.60
C GLU A 122 -2.66 -15.62 3.72
N PHE A 123 -1.86 -15.43 2.67
CA PHE A 123 -0.85 -14.38 2.63
C PHE A 123 -1.48 -12.98 2.74
N LEU A 124 -2.56 -12.73 1.99
CA LEU A 124 -3.29 -11.45 2.05
C LEU A 124 -3.95 -11.23 3.41
N ALA A 125 -4.47 -12.29 4.04
CA ALA A 125 -5.00 -12.21 5.40
C ALA A 125 -3.89 -11.98 6.45
N TRP A 126 -2.66 -12.42 6.16
CA TRP A 126 -1.51 -12.28 7.04
C TRP A 126 -0.81 -10.90 6.95
N LEU A 127 -0.79 -10.25 5.79
CA LEU A 127 -0.16 -8.92 5.63
C LEU A 127 -0.63 -7.86 6.67
N PRO A 128 -1.94 -7.75 7.00
CA PRO A 128 -2.38 -6.89 8.08
C PRO A 128 -1.85 -7.28 9.47
N VAL A 129 -1.65 -8.58 9.73
CA VAL A 129 -1.04 -9.08 10.98
C VAL A 129 0.42 -8.63 11.04
N LEU A 130 1.14 -8.80 9.94
CA LEU A 130 2.51 -8.31 9.82
C LEU A 130 2.62 -6.79 10.04
N ALA A 131 1.66 -6.01 9.55
CA ALA A 131 1.61 -4.57 9.80
C ALA A 131 1.51 -4.23 11.30
N PHE A 132 0.75 -5.03 12.06
CA PHE A 132 0.66 -4.89 13.51
C PHE A 132 1.97 -5.24 14.20
N ASP A 133 2.62 -6.33 13.81
CA ASP A 133 3.89 -6.74 14.39
C ASP A 133 4.95 -5.66 14.19
N HIS A 134 4.98 -5.01 13.01
CA HIS A 134 5.85 -3.86 12.75
C HIS A 134 5.55 -2.67 13.67
N LEU A 135 4.27 -2.31 13.82
CA LEU A 135 3.87 -1.19 14.67
C LEU A 135 4.20 -1.45 16.15
N LEU A 136 3.99 -2.68 16.60
CA LEU A 136 4.29 -3.09 17.97
C LEU A 136 5.81 -3.12 18.21
N ALA A 137 6.59 -3.70 17.29
CA ALA A 137 8.04 -3.78 17.42
C ALA A 137 8.71 -2.41 17.30
N ALA A 138 8.23 -1.55 16.38
CA ALA A 138 8.82 -0.23 16.18
C ALA A 138 8.47 0.73 17.33
N MET A 139 7.24 0.72 17.85
CA MET A 139 6.82 1.78 18.78
C MET A 139 6.34 1.30 20.16
N GLY A 140 6.19 0.00 20.39
CA GLY A 140 5.51 -0.50 21.58
C GLY A 140 4.06 -0.02 21.72
N VAL A 141 3.43 0.43 20.62
CA VAL A 141 2.12 1.08 20.66
C VAL A 141 1.00 0.08 20.39
N SER A 142 0.04 0.04 21.31
CA SER A 142 -1.25 -0.60 21.07
C SER A 142 -2.12 0.24 20.13
N LEU A 143 -2.78 -0.41 19.19
CA LEU A 143 -3.76 0.19 18.30
C LEU A 143 -5.15 0.09 18.91
N SER A 144 -5.96 1.14 18.78
CA SER A 144 -7.38 1.08 19.08
C SER A 144 -8.08 0.05 18.17
N SER A 145 -9.22 -0.50 18.61
CA SER A 145 -9.99 -1.46 17.83
C SER A 145 -10.38 -0.93 16.43
N ALA A 146 -10.63 0.38 16.33
CA ALA A 146 -10.91 1.03 15.04
C ALA A 146 -9.68 1.09 14.11
N GLU A 147 -8.49 1.33 14.64
CA GLU A 147 -7.24 1.29 13.87
C GLU A 147 -6.90 -0.13 13.43
N GLN A 148 -7.07 -1.11 14.32
CA GLN A 148 -6.88 -2.54 13.98
C GLN A 148 -7.83 -2.96 12.87
N GLN A 149 -9.12 -2.60 12.98
CA GLN A 149 -10.08 -2.95 11.94
C GLN A 149 -9.72 -2.32 10.59
N ARG A 150 -9.30 -1.04 10.58
CA ARG A 150 -8.88 -0.36 9.34
C ARG A 150 -7.70 -1.02 8.65
N ILE A 151 -6.70 -1.47 9.41
CA ILE A 151 -5.56 -2.20 8.85
C ILE A 151 -6.01 -3.57 8.33
N ARG A 152 -6.82 -4.31 9.09
CA ARG A 152 -7.33 -5.65 8.71
C ARG A 152 -8.14 -5.64 7.42
N THR A 153 -8.95 -4.61 7.20
CA THR A 153 -9.79 -4.48 6.00
C THR A 153 -9.19 -3.56 4.94
N GLY A 154 -7.94 -3.14 5.12
CA GLY A 154 -7.29 -2.23 4.19
C GLY A 154 -6.92 -2.91 2.88
N LEU A 155 -6.53 -4.19 2.93
CA LEU A 155 -6.24 -4.99 1.75
C LEU A 155 -7.39 -5.94 1.41
N THR A 156 -7.56 -6.19 0.11
CA THR A 156 -8.44 -7.24 -0.39
C THR A 156 -7.90 -8.63 -0.05
N LEU A 157 -8.79 -9.62 0.03
CA LEU A 157 -8.43 -11.04 0.07
C LEU A 157 -8.51 -11.70 -1.32
N ASP A 158 -9.00 -10.99 -2.34
CA ASP A 158 -9.03 -11.47 -3.72
C ASP A 158 -7.65 -11.26 -4.36
N TRP A 159 -6.93 -12.37 -4.58
CA TRP A 159 -5.56 -12.33 -5.10
C TRP A 159 -5.44 -11.63 -6.46
N PRO A 160 -6.28 -11.91 -7.47
CA PRO A 160 -6.19 -11.17 -8.73
C PRO A 160 -6.47 -9.65 -8.58
N ALA A 161 -7.35 -9.24 -7.67
CA ALA A 161 -7.56 -7.83 -7.36
C ALA A 161 -6.31 -7.20 -6.72
N PHE A 162 -5.65 -7.93 -5.82
CA PHE A 162 -4.38 -7.49 -5.23
C PHE A 162 -3.25 -7.40 -6.27
N CYS A 163 -3.13 -8.36 -7.19
CA CYS A 163 -2.17 -8.29 -8.29
C CYS A 163 -2.41 -7.06 -9.16
N ALA A 164 -3.66 -6.77 -9.52
CA ALA A 164 -4.01 -5.57 -10.28
C ALA A 164 -3.69 -4.29 -9.50
N TYR A 165 -3.87 -4.28 -8.18
CA TYR A 165 -3.43 -3.18 -7.31
C TYR A 165 -1.89 -3.01 -7.33
N CYS A 166 -1.13 -4.10 -7.24
CA CYS A 166 0.33 -4.05 -7.37
C CYS A 166 0.79 -3.55 -8.74
N ASP A 167 0.11 -3.90 -9.83
CA ASP A 167 0.40 -3.34 -11.16
C ASP A 167 0.29 -1.80 -11.18
N VAL A 168 -0.72 -1.25 -10.49
CA VAL A 168 -0.91 0.20 -10.38
C VAL A 168 0.25 0.84 -9.64
N LEU A 169 0.66 0.27 -8.50
CA LEU A 169 1.83 0.74 -7.75
C LEU A 169 3.11 0.73 -8.61
N ASP A 170 3.28 -0.30 -9.43
CA ASP A 170 4.42 -0.39 -10.36
C ASP A 170 4.37 0.72 -11.42
N ILE A 171 3.20 1.01 -11.98
CA ILE A 171 3.00 2.09 -12.96
C ILE A 171 3.25 3.47 -12.34
N LEU A 172 2.81 3.68 -11.09
CA LEU A 172 2.93 4.95 -10.37
C LEU A 172 4.29 5.18 -9.73
N SER A 173 5.23 4.26 -9.92
CA SER A 173 6.52 4.33 -9.29
C SER A 173 7.35 5.54 -9.70
N PRO A 174 8.28 5.98 -8.83
CA PRO A 174 9.22 7.04 -9.16
C PRO A 174 9.98 6.73 -10.44
N GLY A 175 9.89 7.62 -11.43
CA GLY A 175 10.53 7.46 -12.73
C GLY A 175 9.76 8.17 -13.85
N PRO A 176 10.32 8.22 -15.07
CA PRO A 176 9.58 8.73 -16.23
C PRO A 176 8.39 7.82 -16.51
N SER A 177 7.19 8.37 -16.38
CA SER A 177 5.98 7.59 -16.65
C SER A 177 5.84 7.31 -18.15
N PRO A 178 5.39 6.11 -18.53
CA PRO A 178 5.16 5.79 -19.93
C PRO A 178 4.06 6.69 -20.51
N PRO A 179 4.05 6.96 -21.83
CA PRO A 179 3.07 7.86 -22.45
C PRO A 179 1.60 7.48 -22.18
N ASP A 180 1.31 6.20 -21.95
CA ASP A 180 -0.03 5.67 -21.69
C ASP A 180 -0.26 5.29 -20.21
N TRP A 181 0.56 5.80 -19.28
CA TRP A 181 0.51 5.45 -17.86
C TRP A 181 -0.88 5.62 -17.25
N GLN A 182 -1.59 6.71 -17.58
CA GLN A 182 -2.94 6.98 -17.05
C GLN A 182 -3.91 5.87 -17.43
N ARG A 183 -3.93 5.48 -18.71
CA ARG A 183 -4.81 4.42 -19.21
C ARG A 183 -4.49 3.10 -18.53
N ARG A 184 -3.21 2.72 -18.49
CA ARG A 184 -2.77 1.46 -17.86
C ARG A 184 -3.12 1.39 -16.37
N ALA A 185 -2.91 2.50 -15.64
CA ALA A 185 -3.24 2.59 -14.22
C ALA A 185 -4.76 2.45 -14.02
N LEU A 186 -5.58 3.17 -14.78
CA LEU A 186 -7.03 3.09 -14.68
C LEU A 186 -7.58 1.70 -15.05
N ASP A 187 -7.04 1.08 -16.10
CA ASP A 187 -7.43 -0.28 -16.47
C ASP A 187 -7.13 -1.27 -15.34
N ALA A 188 -5.98 -1.15 -14.68
CA ALA A 188 -5.62 -1.99 -13.54
C ALA A 188 -6.47 -1.70 -12.29
N ILE A 189 -6.75 -0.43 -11.98
CA ILE A 189 -7.68 -0.03 -10.90
C ILE A 189 -9.07 -0.60 -11.16
N HIS A 190 -9.59 -0.50 -12.40
CA HIS A 190 -10.89 -1.05 -12.75
C HIS A 190 -10.92 -2.56 -12.59
N ARG A 191 -9.89 -3.29 -13.02
CA ARG A 191 -9.81 -4.75 -12.80
C ARG A 191 -9.82 -5.10 -11.32
N ALA A 192 -9.13 -4.34 -10.47
CA ALA A 192 -9.15 -4.56 -9.02
C ALA A 192 -10.56 -4.34 -8.45
N LEU A 193 -11.19 -3.21 -8.77
CA LEU A 193 -12.50 -2.82 -8.23
C LEU A 193 -13.69 -3.60 -8.83
N GLU A 194 -13.56 -4.17 -10.03
CA GLU A 194 -14.56 -5.07 -10.59
C GLU A 194 -14.63 -6.40 -9.83
N ARG A 195 -13.52 -6.81 -9.23
CA ARG A 195 -13.44 -8.03 -8.40
C ARG A 195 -13.78 -7.76 -6.94
N ASP A 196 -13.27 -6.66 -6.40
CA ASP A 196 -13.56 -6.21 -5.04
C ASP A 196 -13.93 -4.71 -5.03
N PRO A 197 -15.23 -4.38 -5.17
CA PRO A 197 -15.70 -3.00 -5.12
C PRO A 197 -15.45 -2.30 -3.79
N GLU A 198 -15.18 -3.05 -2.71
CA GLU A 198 -14.94 -2.52 -1.37
C GLU A 198 -13.45 -2.26 -1.09
N PHE A 199 -12.56 -2.61 -2.04
CA PHE A 199 -11.10 -2.48 -1.91
C PHE A 199 -10.63 -1.02 -1.87
N GLU A 200 -10.60 -0.46 -0.66
CA GLU A 200 -10.37 0.96 -0.44
C GLU A 200 -9.01 1.45 -0.94
N GLU A 201 -7.94 0.67 -0.76
CA GLU A 201 -6.60 1.06 -1.22
C GLU A 201 -6.52 1.20 -2.74
N ALA A 202 -7.20 0.33 -3.51
CA ALA A 202 -7.27 0.46 -4.97
C ALA A 202 -8.01 1.74 -5.37
N ALA A 203 -9.07 2.11 -4.66
CA ALA A 203 -9.76 3.36 -4.89
C ALA A 203 -8.90 4.58 -4.53
N LEU A 204 -8.16 4.53 -3.42
CA LEU A 204 -7.21 5.58 -3.04
C LEU A 204 -6.12 5.78 -4.11
N LEU A 205 -5.58 4.70 -4.69
CA LEU A 205 -4.68 4.82 -5.84
C LEU A 205 -5.36 5.47 -7.06
N GLY A 206 -6.64 5.16 -7.30
CA GLY A 206 -7.41 5.86 -8.33
C GLY A 206 -7.55 7.36 -8.09
N LEU A 207 -7.66 7.78 -6.83
CA LEU A 207 -7.65 9.20 -6.46
C LEU A 207 -6.25 9.82 -6.64
N GLU A 208 -5.18 9.11 -6.35
CA GLU A 208 -3.80 9.55 -6.64
C GLU A 208 -3.57 9.74 -8.15
N VAL A 209 -4.08 8.83 -8.99
CA VAL A 209 -4.08 8.98 -10.45
C VAL A 209 -4.84 10.24 -10.87
N ALA A 210 -6.00 10.51 -10.27
CA ALA A 210 -6.78 11.70 -10.55
C ALA A 210 -6.07 13.00 -10.14
N GLU A 211 -5.43 13.04 -8.98
CA GLU A 211 -4.62 14.18 -8.50
C GLU A 211 -3.46 14.48 -9.45
N ARG A 212 -2.73 13.43 -9.86
CA ARG A 212 -1.64 13.57 -10.79
C ARG A 212 -2.12 14.04 -12.17
N ALA A 213 -3.24 13.50 -12.65
CA ALA A 213 -3.86 13.94 -13.89
C ALA A 213 -4.36 15.39 -13.80
N TRP A 214 -4.82 15.85 -12.63
CA TRP A 214 -5.14 17.26 -12.42
C TRP A 214 -3.90 18.13 -12.63
N ALA A 215 -2.79 17.78 -11.98
CA ALA A 215 -1.54 18.53 -12.10
C ALA A 215 -0.99 18.56 -13.55
N GLU A 216 -1.12 17.46 -14.29
CA GLU A 216 -0.56 17.34 -15.66
C GLU A 216 -1.50 17.82 -16.77
N SER A 217 -2.82 17.63 -16.62
CA SER A 217 -3.81 17.76 -17.71
C SER A 217 -5.03 18.61 -17.35
N GLY A 218 -5.15 19.08 -16.11
CA GLY A 218 -6.24 19.97 -15.68
C GLY A 218 -7.42 19.27 -14.99
N LEU A 219 -8.34 20.11 -14.50
CA LEU A 219 -9.42 19.70 -13.60
C LEU A 219 -10.44 18.78 -14.29
N GLU A 220 -10.72 19.00 -15.56
CA GLU A 220 -11.66 18.22 -16.37
C GLU A 220 -11.19 16.76 -16.48
N ARG A 221 -9.90 16.53 -16.71
CA ARG A 221 -9.33 15.18 -16.79
C ARG A 221 -9.43 14.46 -15.45
N ALA A 222 -9.14 15.15 -14.35
CA ALA A 222 -9.29 14.60 -13.02
C ALA A 222 -10.76 14.24 -12.71
N TRP A 223 -11.70 15.07 -13.17
CA TRP A 223 -13.13 14.81 -13.03
C TRP A 223 -13.58 13.55 -13.80
N GLU A 224 -13.16 13.38 -15.05
CA GLU A 224 -13.45 12.16 -15.83
C GLU A 224 -13.00 10.88 -15.12
N ILE A 225 -11.79 10.91 -14.56
CA ILE A 225 -11.22 9.78 -13.82
C ILE A 225 -12.04 9.47 -12.58
N VAL A 226 -12.42 10.49 -11.82
CA VAL A 226 -13.20 10.31 -10.59
C VAL A 226 -14.61 9.84 -10.87
N GLU A 227 -15.25 10.28 -11.95
CA GLU A 227 -16.56 9.76 -12.36
C GLU A 227 -16.46 8.28 -12.76
N ALA A 228 -15.43 7.89 -13.51
CA ALA A 228 -15.19 6.49 -13.85
C ALA A 228 -14.93 5.61 -12.61
N LEU A 229 -14.20 6.14 -11.63
CA LEU A 229 -13.95 5.50 -10.34
C LEU A 229 -15.23 5.37 -9.51
N ALA A 230 -16.02 6.45 -9.43
CA ALA A 230 -17.27 6.49 -8.66
C ALA A 230 -18.34 5.53 -9.21
N ALA A 231 -18.29 5.20 -10.50
CA ALA A 231 -19.17 4.18 -11.08
C ALA A 231 -18.95 2.77 -10.51
N ARG A 232 -17.76 2.48 -9.96
CA ARG A 232 -17.39 1.16 -9.40
C ARG A 232 -17.26 1.18 -7.87
N ALA A 233 -16.68 2.25 -7.34
CA ALA A 233 -16.34 2.41 -5.94
C ALA A 233 -17.05 3.61 -5.29
N GLY A 234 -18.23 3.97 -5.81
CA GLY A 234 -18.97 5.15 -5.36
C GLY A 234 -19.39 5.12 -3.90
N ASP A 235 -19.54 3.93 -3.31
CA ASP A 235 -19.91 3.76 -1.90
C ASP A 235 -18.72 3.81 -0.94
N LEU A 236 -17.52 4.10 -1.44
CA LEU A 236 -16.36 4.38 -0.61
C LEU A 236 -16.33 5.86 -0.22
N ALA A 237 -16.24 6.12 1.08
CA ALA A 237 -16.21 7.48 1.62
C ALA A 237 -15.09 8.36 1.02
N PRO A 238 -13.85 7.86 0.80
CA PRO A 238 -12.80 8.66 0.15
C PRO A 238 -13.17 9.11 -1.27
N VAL A 239 -13.84 8.25 -2.05
CA VAL A 239 -14.24 8.56 -3.44
C VAL A 239 -15.30 9.67 -3.43
N ALA A 240 -16.33 9.54 -2.58
CA ALA A 240 -17.36 10.56 -2.42
C ALA A 240 -16.75 11.90 -1.93
N ALA A 241 -15.84 11.87 -0.96
CA ALA A 241 -15.18 13.07 -0.44
C ALA A 241 -14.36 13.79 -1.51
N TYR A 242 -13.61 13.04 -2.31
CA TYR A 242 -12.80 13.61 -3.39
C TYR A 242 -13.66 14.18 -4.52
N ARG A 243 -14.74 13.48 -4.88
CA ARG A 243 -15.74 13.96 -5.85
C ARG A 243 -16.39 15.27 -5.39
N ALA A 244 -16.73 15.39 -4.10
CA ALA A 244 -17.23 16.63 -3.51
C ALA A 244 -16.24 17.79 -3.67
N ARG A 245 -14.94 17.53 -3.45
CA ARG A 245 -13.87 18.52 -3.65
C ARG A 245 -13.79 18.99 -5.12
N LEU A 246 -13.82 18.06 -6.08
CA LEU A 246 -13.80 18.44 -7.51
C LEU A 246 -15.04 19.22 -7.92
N LEU A 247 -16.23 18.81 -7.48
CA LEU A 247 -17.48 19.55 -7.72
C LEU A 247 -17.40 20.99 -7.19
N ALA A 248 -16.83 21.20 -6.00
CA ALA A 248 -16.66 22.53 -5.44
C ALA A 248 -15.71 23.39 -6.30
N ARG A 249 -14.66 22.79 -6.86
CA ARG A 249 -13.70 23.46 -7.75
C ARG A 249 -14.29 23.80 -9.12
N LEU A 250 -15.22 22.97 -9.60
CA LEU A 250 -15.99 23.20 -10.82
C LEU A 250 -17.14 24.22 -10.63
N GLY A 251 -17.29 24.82 -9.44
CA GLY A 251 -18.40 25.76 -9.15
C GLY A 251 -19.76 25.10 -8.88
N ARG A 252 -19.83 23.76 -8.82
CA ARG A 252 -21.04 22.97 -8.57
C ARG A 252 -21.32 22.82 -7.06
N HIS A 253 -21.41 23.95 -6.35
CA HIS A 253 -21.40 23.98 -4.89
C HIS A 253 -22.55 23.21 -4.22
N THR A 254 -23.76 23.22 -4.78
CA THR A 254 -24.90 22.48 -4.23
C THR A 254 -24.66 20.96 -4.29
N GLU A 255 -24.10 20.48 -5.39
CA GLU A 255 -23.77 19.07 -5.59
C GLU A 255 -22.59 18.66 -4.71
N ALA A 256 -21.58 19.52 -4.61
CA ALA A 256 -20.45 19.33 -3.70
C ALA A 256 -20.90 19.12 -2.24
N ARG A 257 -21.86 19.92 -1.76
CA ARG A 257 -22.41 19.76 -0.40
C ARG A 257 -23.15 18.44 -0.21
N ARG A 258 -23.93 18.01 -1.21
CA ARG A 258 -24.64 16.72 -1.16
C ARG A 258 -23.64 15.56 -1.12
N GLU A 259 -22.61 15.61 -1.95
CA GLU A 259 -21.60 14.55 -2.02
C GLU A 259 -20.74 14.52 -0.76
N ALA A 260 -20.41 15.67 -0.16
CA ALA A 260 -19.73 15.75 1.13
C ALA A 260 -20.57 15.10 2.25
N ALA A 261 -21.87 15.41 2.33
CA ALA A 261 -22.77 14.77 3.29
C ALA A 261 -22.87 13.25 3.07
N ARG A 262 -22.87 12.79 1.82
CA ARG A 262 -22.81 11.36 1.50
C ARG A 262 -21.51 10.72 2.01
N ALA A 263 -20.37 11.38 1.80
CA ALA A 263 -19.08 10.89 2.29
C ALA A 263 -19.07 10.72 3.82
N ASP A 264 -19.66 11.65 4.57
CA ASP A 264 -19.78 11.56 6.03
C ASP A 264 -20.64 10.37 6.46
N ILE A 265 -21.78 10.13 5.79
CA ILE A 265 -22.64 8.96 6.05
C ILE A 265 -21.89 7.66 5.77
N LEU A 266 -21.18 7.56 4.65
CA LEU A 266 -20.40 6.37 4.28
C LEU A 266 -19.28 6.10 5.29
N LYS A 267 -18.61 7.15 5.78
CA LYS A 267 -17.57 7.05 6.80
C LYS A 267 -18.11 6.50 8.12
N GLN A 268 -19.32 6.87 8.50
CA GLN A 268 -19.98 6.38 9.72
C GLN A 268 -20.41 4.91 9.60
N ARG A 269 -20.86 4.47 8.42
CA ARG A 269 -21.28 3.07 8.18
C ARG A 269 -20.14 2.05 8.29
N ARG A 270 -18.90 2.45 8.00
CA ARG A 270 -17.71 1.59 8.08
C ARG A 270 -17.10 1.48 9.48
N LEU A 271 -17.49 2.35 10.42
CA LEU A 271 -17.11 2.18 11.82
C LEU A 271 -18.09 1.20 12.46
N PRO A 272 -17.63 0.18 13.21
CA PRO A 272 -18.56 -0.60 14.01
C PRO A 272 -19.32 0.34 14.94
N PRO A 273 -20.58 0.05 15.30
CA PRO A 273 -21.23 0.80 16.37
C PRO A 273 -20.29 0.73 17.58
N MET A 274 -19.89 1.90 18.11
CA MET A 274 -19.21 1.94 19.39
C MET A 274 -20.18 1.32 20.39
N ARG A 275 -19.93 0.06 20.76
CA ARG A 275 -20.48 -0.45 22.00
C ARG A 275 -19.65 0.20 23.10
N ASP A 276 -20.29 1.08 23.87
CA ASP A 276 -19.86 1.43 25.21
C ASP A 276 -20.00 0.18 26.10
N ASP A 277 -19.20 -0.85 25.83
CA ASP A 277 -19.10 -1.97 26.74
C ASP A 277 -17.94 -1.64 27.69
N GLY A 278 -18.26 -0.79 28.66
CA GLY A 278 -17.49 -0.75 29.88
C GLY A 278 -17.57 -2.11 30.54
N CYS A 279 -16.52 -2.93 30.45
CA CYS A 279 -16.10 -3.95 31.41
C CYS A 279 -14.75 -4.56 30.97
N TRP A 280 -13.88 -4.64 31.98
CA TRP A 280 -12.53 -5.22 32.09
C TRP A 280 -12.07 -6.28 31.08
#